data_AF-A0A6N2I0V4-F1
#
_entry.id   AF-A0A6N2I0V4-F1
#
_cell.length_a   1.000
_cell.length_b   1.000
_cell.length_c   1.000
_cell.angle_alpha   90.00
_cell.angle_beta   90.00
_cell.angle_gamma   90.00
#
_symmetry.space_group_name_H-M   'P 1'
#
loop_
_entity.id
_entity.type
_entity.pdbx_description
1 polymer ?
#
loop_
_entity_poly.entity_id
_entity_poly.type
_entity_poly.pdbx_seq_one_letter_code
_entity_poly.pdbx_strand_id
1 'polypeptide(L)'
;MALISGLPDGELHRCFFPGWGVRVHGADGLLFRLAFCFDCHGVRLWGPGVPDGQEGIRGFDADSASARELLQLFRDAGSTGSG
;
A
#
# COMPACT_ATOMS: atom_id res chain seq x y z
N MET A 1 11.07 2.88 -5.51
CA MET A 1 10.13 4.02 -5.51
C MET A 1 9.29 4.12 -6.78
N ALA A 2 9.84 3.81 -7.97
CA ALA A 2 9.13 3.97 -9.25
C ALA A 2 7.74 3.30 -9.32
N LEU A 3 7.58 2.10 -8.74
CA LEU A 3 6.30 1.37 -8.77
C LEU A 3 5.18 2.06 -7.96
N ILE A 4 5.51 2.60 -6.78
CA ILE A 4 4.54 3.27 -5.90
C ILE A 4 4.13 4.62 -6.51
N SER A 5 5.09 5.35 -7.08
CA SER A 5 4.83 6.62 -7.74
C SER A 5 4.05 6.49 -9.05
N GLY A 6 3.93 5.28 -9.60
CA GLY A 6 3.25 5.02 -10.88
C GLY A 6 1.81 4.53 -10.76
N LEU A 7 1.23 4.47 -9.56
CA LEU A 7 -0.15 4.00 -9.37
C LEU A 7 -1.14 5.10 -9.80
N PRO A 8 -2.07 4.81 -10.74
CA PRO A 8 -3.12 5.75 -11.11
C PRO A 8 -4.26 5.75 -10.06
N ASP A 9 -4.95 6.88 -9.94
CA ASP A 9 -6.10 7.04 -9.04
C ASP A 9 -7.29 6.15 -9.47
N GLY A 10 -8.15 5.73 -8.51
CA GLY A 10 -9.33 4.87 -8.74
C GLY A 10 -10.51 5.14 -7.79
N GLU A 11 -11.66 4.49 -8.04
CA GLU A 11 -12.89 4.61 -7.22
C GLU A 11 -12.75 3.91 -5.86
N LEU A 12 -13.32 4.51 -4.80
CA LEU A 12 -13.14 4.05 -3.42
C LEU A 12 -14.25 3.06 -2.98
N HIS A 13 -13.90 1.80 -2.76
CA HIS A 13 -14.78 0.84 -2.07
C HIS A 13 -14.39 0.74 -0.58
N ARG A 14 -15.35 0.91 0.34
CA ARG A 14 -15.08 0.91 1.80
C ARG A 14 -14.88 -0.51 2.33
N CYS A 15 -13.65 -0.87 2.72
CA CYS A 15 -13.33 -2.08 3.48
C CYS A 15 -12.70 -1.73 4.85
N PHE A 16 -12.97 -2.54 5.88
CA PHE A 16 -12.48 -2.33 7.26
C PHE A 16 -11.19 -3.12 7.59
N PHE A 17 -10.79 -4.07 6.73
CA PHE A 17 -9.63 -4.94 6.93
C PHE A 17 -8.61 -4.76 5.78
N PRO A 18 -7.54 -3.98 5.98
CA PRO A 18 -6.44 -3.98 5.02
C PRO A 18 -5.61 -5.25 5.20
N GLY A 19 -5.41 -6.01 4.12
CA GLY A 19 -4.74 -7.32 4.15
C GLY A 19 -3.21 -7.25 4.12
N TRP A 20 -2.64 -6.24 3.45
CA TRP A 20 -1.19 -6.14 3.23
C TRP A 20 -0.65 -4.78 3.64
N GLY A 21 0.59 -4.69 4.12
CA GLY A 21 1.14 -3.42 4.57
C GLY A 21 2.65 -3.29 4.43
N VAL A 22 3.09 -2.05 4.21
CA VAL A 22 4.50 -1.66 4.10
C VAL A 22 4.80 -0.63 5.19
N ARG A 23 5.96 -0.77 5.83
CA ARG A 23 6.55 0.25 6.69
C ARG A 23 7.69 0.91 5.94
N VAL A 24 7.63 2.22 5.78
CA VAL A 24 8.68 3.01 5.12
C VAL A 24 9.55 3.62 6.20
N HIS A 25 10.84 3.30 6.18
CA HIS A 25 11.83 3.80 7.12
C HIS A 25 12.83 4.72 6.40
N GLY A 26 13.18 5.82 7.06
CA GLY A 26 14.31 6.68 6.71
C GLY A 26 15.49 6.42 7.65
N ALA A 27 16.53 7.26 7.56
CA ALA A 27 17.71 7.14 8.41
C ALA A 27 17.37 7.21 9.91
N ASP A 28 16.39 8.04 10.27
CA ASP A 28 15.99 8.31 11.66
C ASP A 28 14.80 7.47 12.15
N GLY A 29 14.37 6.47 11.37
CA GLY A 29 13.31 5.55 11.77
C GLY A 29 12.07 5.58 10.87
N LEU A 30 10.91 5.22 11.43
CA LEU A 30 9.68 5.07 10.66
C LEU A 30 9.18 6.43 10.15
N LEU A 31 9.04 6.56 8.84
CA LEU A 31 8.45 7.73 8.19
C LEU A 31 6.94 7.59 8.13
N PHE A 32 6.45 6.53 7.48
CA PHE A 32 5.02 6.28 7.35
C PHE A 32 4.74 4.82 7.04
N ARG A 33 3.45 4.47 7.10
CA ARG A 33 2.93 3.15 6.79
C ARG A 33 1.95 3.24 5.65
N LEU A 34 1.92 2.20 4.83
CA LEU A 34 0.89 1.98 3.83
C LEU A 34 0.20 0.67 4.15
N ALA A 35 -1.11 0.63 3.98
CA ALA A 35 -1.89 -0.60 4.05
C ALA A 35 -2.79 -0.69 2.82
N PHE A 36 -2.65 -1.78 2.07
CA PHE A 36 -3.33 -2.04 0.81
C PHE A 36 -4.45 -3.05 1.00
N CYS A 37 -5.55 -2.81 0.30
CA CYS A 37 -6.60 -3.79 0.06
C CYS A 37 -6.84 -3.87 -1.44
N PHE A 38 -6.46 -5.00 -2.04
CA PHE A 38 -6.59 -5.24 -3.48
C PHE A 38 -8.03 -5.59 -3.89
N ASP A 39 -8.88 -5.98 -2.93
CA ASP A 39 -10.32 -6.21 -3.20
C ASP A 39 -11.11 -4.90 -3.25
N CYS A 40 -10.74 -3.92 -2.41
CA CYS A 40 -11.44 -2.63 -2.34
C CYS A 40 -10.71 -1.50 -3.08
N HIS A 41 -9.57 -1.81 -3.69
CA HIS A 41 -8.76 -0.90 -4.49
C HIS A 41 -8.30 0.32 -3.67
N GLY A 42 -8.10 0.14 -2.36
CA GLY A 42 -7.80 1.21 -1.41
C GLY A 42 -6.43 1.06 -0.75
N VAL A 43 -5.70 2.17 -0.65
CA VAL A 43 -4.46 2.27 0.14
C VAL A 43 -4.63 3.32 1.23
N ARG A 44 -4.31 2.95 2.48
CA ARG A 44 -4.27 3.89 3.61
C ARG A 44 -2.84 4.29 3.89
N LEU A 45 -2.57 5.59 3.96
CA LEU A 45 -1.30 6.16 4.40
C LEU A 45 -1.47 6.84 5.76
N TRP A 46 -0.52 6.62 6.66
CA TRP A 46 -0.47 7.31 7.95
C TRP A 46 0.93 7.31 8.56
N GLY A 47 1.27 8.38 9.28
CA GLY A 47 2.56 8.53 9.96
C GLY A 47 3.17 9.93 9.81
N PRO A 48 4.23 10.22 10.59
CA PRO A 48 4.80 11.56 10.70
C PRO A 48 5.44 12.09 9.41
N GLY A 49 5.82 11.21 8.48
CA GLY A 49 6.44 11.55 7.20
C GLY A 49 5.49 11.47 6.01
N VAL A 50 4.17 11.38 6.21
CA VAL A 50 3.22 11.42 5.09
C VAL A 50 3.12 12.86 4.58
N PRO A 51 3.26 13.13 3.27
CA PRO A 51 3.08 14.46 2.72
C PRO A 51 1.68 15.02 2.98
N ASP A 52 1.58 16.34 3.14
CA ASP A 52 0.32 17.04 3.38
C ASP A 52 -0.73 16.68 2.32
N GLY A 53 -1.96 16.40 2.77
CA GLY A 53 -3.07 16.01 1.90
C GLY A 53 -3.01 14.56 1.38
N GLN A 54 -2.00 13.77 1.78
CA GLN A 54 -1.91 12.35 1.42
C GLN A 54 -2.26 11.40 2.57
N GLU A 55 -2.35 11.90 3.82
CA GLU A 55 -2.80 11.07 4.94
C GLU A 55 -4.28 10.70 4.78
N GLY A 56 -4.60 9.43 5.02
CA GLY A 56 -5.94 8.88 4.83
C GLY A 56 -5.98 7.78 3.78
N ILE A 57 -7.19 7.49 3.27
CA ILE A 57 -7.43 6.43 2.29
C ILE A 57 -7.49 7.03 0.89
N ARG A 58 -6.81 6.40 -0.05
CA ARG A 58 -6.76 6.74 -1.47
C ARG A 58 -7.14 5.53 -2.30
N GLY A 59 -7.75 5.76 -3.47
CA GLY A 59 -7.98 4.70 -4.46
C GLY A 59 -6.71 4.43 -5.28
N PHE A 60 -6.52 3.20 -5.73
CA PHE A 60 -5.51 2.82 -6.70
C PHE A 60 -6.07 1.80 -7.69
N ASP A 61 -5.56 1.75 -8.93
CA ASP A 61 -5.94 0.71 -9.88
C ASP A 61 -5.28 -0.65 -9.52
N ALA A 62 -6.07 -1.55 -8.94
CA ALA A 62 -5.64 -2.89 -8.55
C ALA A 62 -5.35 -3.82 -9.75
N ASP A 63 -5.85 -3.46 -10.94
CA ASP A 63 -5.62 -4.20 -12.19
C ASP A 63 -4.41 -3.70 -12.97
N SER A 64 -3.75 -2.63 -12.52
CA SER A 64 -2.50 -2.17 -13.12
C SER A 64 -1.39 -3.23 -12.98
N ALA A 65 -0.44 -3.24 -13.93
CA ALA A 65 0.71 -4.15 -13.90
C ALA A 65 1.50 -4.02 -12.59
N SER A 66 1.73 -2.79 -12.13
CA SER A 66 2.43 -2.49 -10.87
C SER A 66 1.70 -3.03 -9.64
N ALA A 67 0.36 -2.92 -9.59
CA ALA A 67 -0.43 -3.45 -8.49
C ALA A 67 -0.35 -4.99 -8.45
N ARG A 68 -0.42 -5.66 -9.60
CA ARG A 68 -0.29 -7.11 -9.71
C ARG A 68 1.09 -7.60 -9.25
N GLU A 69 2.15 -6.91 -9.66
CA GLU A 69 3.52 -7.21 -9.21
C GLU A 69 3.66 -7.04 -7.69
N LEU A 70 3.16 -5.94 -7.13
CA LEU A 70 3.20 -5.69 -5.68
C LEU A 70 2.43 -6.75 -4.88
N LEU A 71 1.25 -7.17 -5.36
CA LEU A 71 0.47 -8.23 -4.73
C LEU A 71 1.21 -9.58 -4.77
N GLN A 72 1.93 -9.87 -5.85
CA GLN A 72 2.75 -11.08 -5.93
C GLN A 72 3.87 -11.04 -4.88
N LEU A 73 4.59 -9.93 -4.77
CA LEU A 73 5.64 -9.75 -3.76
C LEU A 73 5.11 -9.94 -2.33
N PHE A 74 3.91 -9.43 -2.03
CA PHE A 74 3.28 -9.64 -0.74
C PHE A 74 2.95 -11.11 -0.45
N ARG A 75 2.41 -11.82 -1.45
CA ARG A 75 2.11 -13.26 -1.35
C ARG A 75 3.37 -14.08 -1.12
N ASP A 76 4.46 -13.75 -1.81
CA ASP A 76 5.75 -14.43 -1.67
C ASP A 76 6.41 -14.15 -0.30
N ALA A 77 6.27 -12.93 0.22
CA ALA A 77 6.74 -12.60 1.56
C ALA A 77 5.91 -13.30 2.66
N GLY A 78 4.59 -13.40 2.48
CA GLY A 78 3.69 -14.07 3.41
C GLY A 78 3.85 -15.60 3.46
N SER A 79 4.23 -16.23 2.34
CA SER A 79 4.50 -17.67 2.28
C SER A 79 5.80 -18.07 2.98
N THR A 80 6.73 -17.12 3.17
CA THR A 80 8.00 -17.33 3.88
C THR A 80 7.83 -17.38 5.42
N GLY A 81 6.64 -17.05 5.94
CA GLY A 81 6.34 -17.02 7.38
C GLY A 81 5.61 -18.25 7.95
N SER A 82 5.48 -19.33 7.19
CA SER A 82 4.96 -20.62 7.69
C SER A 82 6.12 -21.54 8.06
N GLY A 83 6.74 -21.27 9.21
CA GLY A 83 7.78 -22.08 9.85
C GLY A 83 7.79 -21.84 11.34
#